data_AF-A0A0C3CCG9-F1
#
_entry.id   AF-A0A0C3CCG9-F1
#
_cell.length_a   1.000
_cell.length_b   1.000
_cell.length_c   1.000
_cell.angle_alpha   90.00
_cell.angle_beta   90.00
_cell.angle_gamma   90.00
#
_symmetry.space_group_name_H-M   'P 1'
#
loop_
_entity.id
_entity.type
_entity.pdbx_description
1 polymer ?
#
loop_
_entity_poly.entity_id
_entity_poly.type
_entity_poly.pdbx_seq_one_letter_code
_entity_poly.pdbx_strand_id
1 'polypeptide(L)'
;MPTLETIPLPLPINGPPAGFAYDQRSISQKSTSDYFDQKVAERDTWNSEPRCLVCGGPRDILQLSYIIQGSEDRTWADLKKRNYIPEEAKSPQHEPRNAMVLCTEHKFAFQGHKSIIRFVPEQRKYVYINFNRSPADTNHHGKAIHLNANDHHAPFPAALLIHEQLVRGLCPFNEEPYDVPYIIPFQDWMIEDNCNFRFAEGGNCNPFFNAIGNRGPANFAPPAPPNSSVGLAPGMRSLPPLDQHNLQDILSATRASASWKACVVEGTSWNGTAEENAEQYRRLGLL
;
A
#
# COMPACT_ATOMS: atom_id res chain seq x y z
N MET A 1 -25.96 21.32 -6.01
CA MET A 1 -25.01 20.25 -5.63
C MET A 1 -23.81 20.92 -5.01
N PRO A 2 -23.31 20.50 -3.83
CA PRO A 2 -22.09 21.07 -3.31
C PRO A 2 -20.96 20.72 -4.27
N THR A 3 -20.28 21.75 -4.79
CA THR A 3 -19.03 21.60 -5.53
C THR A 3 -18.02 20.93 -4.61
N LEU A 4 -17.64 19.69 -4.94
CA LEU A 4 -16.53 19.01 -4.29
C LEU A 4 -15.27 19.83 -4.56
N GLU A 5 -14.71 20.42 -3.49
CA GLU A 5 -13.44 21.12 -3.56
C GLU A 5 -12.34 20.10 -3.86
N THR A 6 -11.86 20.10 -5.10
CA THR A 6 -10.58 19.48 -5.49
C THR A 6 -9.49 19.96 -4.54
N ILE A 7 -8.59 19.07 -4.10
CA ILE A 7 -7.44 19.46 -3.24
C ILE A 7 -6.76 20.68 -3.84
N PRO A 8 -6.80 21.85 -3.18
CA PRO A 8 -5.90 22.92 -3.54
C PRO A 8 -4.50 22.46 -3.14
N LEU A 9 -3.61 22.35 -4.12
CA LEU A 9 -2.19 22.29 -3.81
C LEU A 9 -1.84 23.58 -3.03
N PRO A 10 -1.08 23.48 -1.92
CA PRO A 10 -0.36 22.30 -1.44
C PRO A 10 -1.14 21.42 -0.46
N LEU A 11 -0.74 20.15 -0.37
CA LEU A 11 -1.21 19.20 0.64
C LEU A 11 -1.04 19.73 2.09
N PRO A 12 -1.87 19.28 3.06
CA PRO A 12 -1.81 19.71 4.46
C PRO A 12 -0.42 19.60 5.07
N ILE A 13 -0.02 20.64 5.81
CA ILE A 13 1.36 20.86 6.28
C ILE A 13 1.75 19.99 7.50
N ASN A 14 0.80 19.61 8.38
CA ASN A 14 1.14 19.17 9.76
C ASN A 14 0.59 17.80 10.21
N GLY A 15 0.01 16.97 9.34
CA GLY A 15 -0.51 15.64 9.74
C GLY A 15 -1.66 15.66 10.78
N PRO A 16 -2.24 14.51 11.15
CA PRO A 16 -3.37 14.35 12.07
C PRO A 16 -2.93 14.07 13.55
N PRO A 17 -3.87 14.04 14.52
CA PRO A 17 -3.63 14.24 15.97
C PRO A 17 -2.91 13.10 16.73
N ALA A 18 -2.62 13.31 18.02
CA ALA A 18 -1.94 12.37 18.92
C ALA A 18 -2.83 11.18 19.36
N GLY A 19 -2.25 9.97 19.49
CA GLY A 19 -2.91 8.80 20.13
C GLY A 19 -2.88 7.46 19.38
N PHE A 20 -2.02 7.25 18.38
CA PHE A 20 -2.13 6.12 17.44
C PHE A 20 -1.17 4.92 17.68
N ALA A 21 -0.96 4.49 18.93
CA ALA A 21 -0.25 3.22 19.21
C ALA A 21 -1.05 1.99 18.70
N TYR A 22 -0.39 0.94 18.20
CA TYR A 22 -1.05 -0.37 17.97
C TYR A 22 -0.47 -1.40 18.91
N ASP A 23 -1.39 -2.15 19.49
CA ASP A 23 -1.16 -3.39 20.18
C ASP A 23 -1.20 -4.52 19.15
N GLN A 24 -0.03 -5.03 18.73
CA GLN A 24 0.23 -6.45 18.48
C GLN A 24 1.62 -6.68 17.86
N ARG A 25 2.28 -7.73 18.38
CA ARG A 25 3.72 -8.00 18.35
C ARG A 25 4.16 -8.83 17.14
N SER A 26 5.31 -8.48 16.55
CA SER A 26 6.59 -9.24 16.58
C SER A 26 7.64 -8.48 15.75
N ILE A 27 8.88 -8.40 16.28
CA ILE A 27 9.87 -7.35 16.01
C ILE A 27 11.15 -7.96 15.41
N SER A 28 11.83 -7.26 14.50
CA SER A 28 13.20 -7.59 14.07
C SER A 28 14.09 -6.36 13.90
N GLN A 29 15.39 -6.58 14.12
CA GLN A 29 16.48 -5.62 14.33
C GLN A 29 16.95 -4.90 13.05
N LYS A 30 17.66 -3.77 13.29
CA LYS A 30 18.39 -2.92 12.33
C LYS A 30 18.94 -3.70 11.14
N SER A 31 18.67 -3.18 9.94
CA SER A 31 18.91 -3.89 8.70
C SER A 31 19.84 -3.15 7.75
N THR A 32 20.82 -3.90 7.24
CA THR A 32 21.77 -3.56 6.16
C THR A 32 21.08 -3.56 4.78
N SER A 33 21.78 -3.15 3.72
CA SER A 33 21.30 -3.19 2.32
C SER A 33 20.83 -4.58 1.90
N ASP A 34 21.59 -5.62 2.25
CA ASP A 34 21.29 -7.00 1.85
C ASP A 34 19.99 -7.48 2.50
N TYR A 35 19.72 -6.99 3.71
CA TYR A 35 18.47 -7.25 4.41
C TYR A 35 17.30 -6.46 3.82
N PHE A 36 17.54 -5.29 3.23
CA PHE A 36 16.49 -4.53 2.54
C PHE A 36 15.96 -5.28 1.31
N ASP A 37 16.83 -5.73 0.41
CA ASP A 37 16.43 -6.47 -0.79
C ASP A 37 15.74 -7.79 -0.40
N GLN A 38 16.27 -8.47 0.63
CA GLN A 38 15.66 -9.66 1.18
C GLN A 38 14.25 -9.40 1.73
N LYS A 39 14.02 -8.30 2.46
CA LYS A 39 12.68 -7.98 3.00
C LYS A 39 11.66 -7.66 1.93
N VAL A 40 12.07 -6.94 0.89
CA VAL A 40 11.19 -6.67 -0.25
C VAL A 40 10.91 -7.97 -1.01
N ALA A 41 11.93 -8.81 -1.24
CA ALA A 41 11.77 -10.09 -1.92
C ALA A 41 10.88 -11.06 -1.13
N GLU A 42 11.06 -11.19 0.19
CA GLU A 42 10.23 -12.02 1.07
C GLU A 42 8.76 -11.60 1.02
N ARG A 43 8.50 -10.29 1.14
CA ARG A 43 7.15 -9.70 1.08
C ARG A 43 6.49 -9.92 -0.29
N ASP A 44 7.25 -9.75 -1.37
CA ASP A 44 6.77 -9.74 -2.75
C ASP A 44 6.86 -11.13 -3.41
N THR A 45 6.56 -12.17 -2.64
CA THR A 45 6.50 -13.56 -3.12
C THR A 45 5.07 -14.08 -3.17
N TRP A 46 4.77 -14.91 -4.17
CA TRP A 46 3.57 -15.72 -4.26
C TRP A 46 3.97 -17.19 -4.33
N ASN A 47 3.44 -18.01 -3.42
CA ASN A 47 3.88 -19.40 -3.25
C ASN A 47 5.41 -19.54 -3.11
N SER A 48 6.01 -18.65 -2.31
CA SER A 48 7.46 -18.57 -2.08
C SER A 48 8.32 -18.21 -3.30
N GLU A 49 7.69 -17.88 -4.44
CA GLU A 49 8.39 -17.43 -5.64
C GLU A 49 8.20 -15.91 -5.83
N PRO A 50 9.26 -15.14 -6.11
CA PRO A 50 9.13 -13.74 -6.46
C PRO A 50 8.23 -13.55 -7.68
N ARG A 51 7.26 -12.63 -7.59
CA ARG A 51 6.33 -12.31 -8.68
C ARG A 51 6.16 -10.81 -8.84
N CYS A 52 5.83 -10.37 -10.04
CA CYS A 52 5.37 -9.00 -10.22
C CYS A 52 4.04 -8.81 -9.48
N LEU A 53 3.95 -7.79 -8.61
CA LEU A 53 2.75 -7.55 -7.81
C LEU A 53 1.49 -7.31 -8.66
N VAL A 54 1.65 -6.81 -9.89
CA VAL A 54 0.53 -6.49 -10.80
C VAL A 54 0.13 -7.69 -11.64
N CYS A 55 1.05 -8.31 -12.38
CA CYS A 55 0.71 -9.33 -13.38
C CYS A 55 1.17 -10.76 -13.08
N GLY A 56 1.86 -11.01 -11.97
CA GLY A 56 2.35 -12.37 -11.66
C GLY A 56 3.51 -12.83 -12.55
N GLY A 57 4.12 -11.90 -13.30
CA GLY A 57 5.28 -12.20 -14.16
C GLY A 57 6.44 -12.87 -13.40
N PRO A 58 7.23 -13.72 -14.07
CA PRO A 58 8.25 -14.56 -13.43
C PRO A 58 9.49 -13.77 -13.01
N ARG A 59 10.31 -14.39 -12.16
CA ARG A 59 11.51 -13.82 -11.52
C ARG A 59 12.50 -13.15 -12.48
N ASP A 60 12.71 -13.71 -13.67
CA ASP A 60 13.77 -13.28 -14.60
C ASP A 60 13.58 -11.87 -15.16
N ILE A 61 12.36 -11.33 -15.07
CA ILE A 61 12.01 -9.99 -15.55
C ILE A 61 11.69 -9.02 -14.41
N LEU A 62 11.88 -9.45 -13.16
CA LEU A 62 11.55 -8.65 -11.99
C LEU A 62 12.66 -7.65 -11.67
N GLN A 63 12.21 -6.46 -11.30
CA GLN A 63 13.08 -5.38 -10.90
C GLN A 63 12.50 -4.73 -9.65
N LEU A 64 13.41 -4.31 -8.77
CA LEU A 64 13.06 -3.43 -7.69
C LEU A 64 12.64 -2.06 -8.26
N SER A 65 11.51 -1.57 -7.77
CA SER A 65 10.90 -0.30 -8.13
C SER A 65 10.70 0.54 -6.87
N TYR A 66 11.40 1.66 -6.78
CA TYR A 66 11.23 2.62 -5.68
C TYR A 66 10.01 3.51 -5.93
N ILE A 67 9.29 3.85 -4.86
CA ILE A 67 8.15 4.77 -4.89
C ILE A 67 8.67 6.20 -4.96
N ILE A 68 9.50 6.59 -3.99
CA ILE A 68 10.30 7.81 -4.02
C ILE A 68 11.72 7.44 -4.42
N GLN A 69 12.23 8.00 -5.52
CA GLN A 69 13.54 7.67 -6.03
C GLN A 69 14.64 8.12 -5.08
N GLY A 70 15.79 7.45 -5.14
CA GLY A 70 16.95 7.83 -4.36
C GLY A 70 17.51 9.23 -4.69
N SER A 71 17.22 9.76 -5.88
CA SER A 71 17.54 11.13 -6.24
C SER A 71 16.61 12.18 -5.61
N GLU A 72 15.53 11.74 -4.96
CA GLU A 72 14.47 12.57 -4.37
C GLU A 72 14.60 12.68 -2.85
N ASP A 73 15.84 12.71 -2.33
CA ASP A 73 16.12 12.79 -0.89
C ASP A 73 15.42 13.97 -0.20
N ARG A 74 15.23 15.09 -0.92
CA ARG A 74 14.46 16.25 -0.42
C ARG A 74 12.99 15.92 -0.22
N THR A 75 12.38 15.23 -1.18
CA THR A 75 10.98 14.77 -1.08
C THR A 75 10.83 13.84 0.12
N TRP A 76 11.75 12.89 0.30
CA TRP A 76 11.74 11.98 1.45
C TRP A 76 11.88 12.73 2.79
N ALA A 77 12.81 13.68 2.88
CA ALA A 77 12.99 14.51 4.06
C ALA A 77 11.74 15.36 4.38
N ASP A 78 11.08 15.91 3.35
CA ASP A 78 9.82 16.64 3.53
C ASP A 78 8.69 15.73 4.01
N LEU A 79 8.62 14.48 3.52
CA LEU A 79 7.63 13.51 4.01
C LEU A 79 7.82 13.19 5.49
N LYS A 80 9.07 13.03 5.95
CA LYS A 80 9.37 12.87 7.38
C LYS A 80 8.97 14.11 8.16
N LYS A 81 9.45 15.29 7.75
CA LYS A 81 9.22 16.57 8.43
C LYS A 81 7.73 16.90 8.58
N ARG A 82 6.92 16.48 7.61
CA ARG A 82 5.46 16.70 7.58
C ARG A 82 4.67 15.53 8.17
N ASN A 83 5.35 14.54 8.75
CA ASN A 83 4.78 13.33 9.34
C ASN A 83 3.97 12.48 8.37
N TYR A 84 4.25 12.52 7.06
CA TYR A 84 3.64 11.63 6.06
C TYR A 84 4.24 10.22 6.12
N ILE A 85 5.50 10.11 6.53
CA ILE A 85 6.18 8.85 6.90
C ILE A 85 6.84 9.01 8.28
N PRO A 86 7.19 7.93 8.98
CA PRO A 86 7.89 8.02 10.25
C PRO A 86 9.23 8.74 10.14
N GLU A 87 9.61 9.50 11.16
CA GLU A 87 10.93 10.15 11.23
C GLU A 87 12.05 9.11 11.21
N GLU A 88 11.77 7.93 11.78
CA GLU A 88 12.61 6.75 11.89
C GLU A 88 12.82 5.99 10.57
N ALA A 89 12.06 6.31 9.52
CA ALA A 89 12.19 5.63 8.24
C ALA A 89 13.63 5.73 7.73
N LYS A 90 14.15 4.67 7.10
CA LYS A 90 15.54 4.70 6.61
C LYS A 90 15.69 5.68 5.44
N SER A 91 16.88 5.77 4.85
CA SER A 91 17.03 6.48 3.57
C SER A 91 16.16 5.83 2.49
N PRO A 92 15.74 6.57 1.44
CA PRO A 92 14.85 6.06 0.40
C PRO A 92 15.27 4.70 -0.19
N GLN A 93 16.58 4.48 -0.35
CA GLN A 93 17.17 3.30 -0.97
C GLN A 93 17.26 2.10 -0.01
N HIS A 94 17.04 2.30 1.29
CA HIS A 94 17.19 1.27 2.32
C HIS A 94 15.90 1.04 3.12
N GLU A 95 14.81 1.75 2.80
CA GLU A 95 13.51 1.58 3.43
C GLU A 95 12.65 0.59 2.64
N PRO A 96 12.42 -0.65 3.11
CA PRO A 96 11.64 -1.65 2.36
C PRO A 96 10.21 -1.20 2.05
N ARG A 97 9.67 -0.30 2.88
CA ARG A 97 8.33 0.33 2.70
C ARG A 97 8.31 1.40 1.60
N ASN A 98 9.46 1.70 0.98
CA ASN A 98 9.61 2.58 -0.19
C ASN A 98 9.84 1.82 -1.49
N ALA A 99 9.82 0.48 -1.48
CA ALA A 99 10.13 -0.31 -2.66
C ALA A 99 9.14 -1.45 -2.88
N MET A 100 9.01 -1.87 -4.13
CA MET A 100 8.14 -2.95 -4.61
C MET A 100 8.80 -3.70 -5.77
N VAL A 101 8.48 -4.98 -5.93
CA VAL A 101 8.93 -5.81 -7.04
C VAL A 101 7.93 -5.76 -8.19
N LEU A 102 8.36 -5.20 -9.33
CA LEU A 102 7.57 -5.10 -10.54
C LEU A 102 8.33 -5.72 -11.71
N CYS A 103 7.64 -6.25 -12.72
CA CYS A 103 8.32 -6.57 -13.98
C CYS A 103 8.72 -5.28 -14.71
N THR A 104 9.63 -5.39 -15.69
CA THR A 104 10.12 -4.24 -16.48
C THR A 104 8.99 -3.33 -16.98
N GLU A 105 7.92 -3.89 -17.52
CA GLU A 105 6.79 -3.11 -18.07
C GLU A 105 6.03 -2.33 -16.97
N HIS A 106 5.64 -3.00 -15.89
CA HIS A 106 4.92 -2.34 -14.80
C HIS A 106 5.79 -1.34 -14.04
N LYS A 107 7.10 -1.60 -13.92
CA LYS A 107 8.04 -0.63 -13.39
C LYS A 107 8.11 0.61 -14.27
N PHE A 108 8.24 0.42 -15.59
CA PHE A 108 8.27 1.54 -16.54
C PHE A 108 6.96 2.34 -16.54
N ALA A 109 5.82 1.66 -16.43
CA ALA A 109 4.52 2.33 -16.29
C ALA A 109 4.44 3.14 -14.98
N PHE A 110 4.81 2.54 -13.86
CA PHE A 110 4.73 3.17 -12.55
C PHE A 110 5.72 4.35 -12.44
N GLN A 111 7.01 4.12 -12.68
CA GLN A 111 8.05 5.16 -12.57
C GLN A 111 7.93 6.22 -13.68
N GLY A 112 7.39 5.86 -14.84
CA GLY A 112 7.10 6.76 -15.95
C GLY A 112 5.81 7.57 -15.76
N HIS A 113 5.17 7.50 -14.59
CA HIS A 113 3.94 8.22 -14.25
C HIS A 113 2.75 7.90 -15.17
N LYS A 114 2.69 6.66 -15.68
CA LYS A 114 1.63 6.16 -16.57
C LYS A 114 0.58 5.33 -15.85
N SER A 115 0.88 4.86 -14.65
CA SER A 115 -0.02 4.12 -13.78
C SER A 115 0.09 4.58 -12.34
N ILE A 116 -0.91 4.26 -11.54
CA ILE A 116 -0.99 4.59 -10.11
C ILE A 116 -1.17 3.28 -9.34
N ILE A 117 -0.56 3.18 -8.17
CA ILE A 117 -0.92 2.16 -7.16
C ILE A 117 -1.50 2.90 -5.96
N ARG A 118 -2.79 2.70 -5.68
CA ARG A 118 -3.48 3.38 -4.57
C ARG A 118 -3.87 2.40 -3.47
N PHE A 119 -3.63 2.77 -2.22
CA PHE A 119 -4.19 2.05 -1.07
C PHE A 119 -5.65 2.47 -0.83
N VAL A 120 -6.54 1.49 -0.63
CA VAL A 120 -7.96 1.69 -0.32
C VAL A 120 -8.22 1.22 1.11
N PRO A 121 -8.28 2.14 2.09
CA PRO A 121 -8.40 1.82 3.51
C PRO A 121 -9.56 0.90 3.85
N GLU A 122 -10.76 1.18 3.30
CA GLU A 122 -11.98 0.42 3.63
C GLU A 122 -11.85 -1.09 3.31
N GLN A 123 -11.08 -1.44 2.29
CA GLN A 123 -10.88 -2.83 1.86
C GLN A 123 -9.49 -3.37 2.20
N ARG A 124 -8.62 -2.54 2.78
CA ARG A 124 -7.21 -2.84 3.08
C ARG A 124 -6.48 -3.46 1.88
N LYS A 125 -6.65 -2.87 0.70
CA LYS A 125 -6.09 -3.36 -0.58
C LYS A 125 -5.28 -2.28 -1.27
N TYR A 126 -4.23 -2.67 -1.96
CA TYR A 126 -3.54 -1.83 -2.93
C TYR A 126 -4.09 -2.13 -4.32
N VAL A 127 -4.48 -1.10 -5.06
CA VAL A 127 -5.17 -1.21 -6.36
C VAL A 127 -4.29 -0.65 -7.45
N TYR A 128 -4.15 -1.39 -8.54
CA TYR A 128 -3.49 -0.89 -9.75
C TYR A 128 -4.48 -0.09 -10.60
N ILE A 129 -4.08 1.11 -11.01
CA ILE A 129 -4.89 2.00 -11.85
C ILE A 129 -4.07 2.30 -13.10
N ASN A 130 -4.53 1.77 -14.22
CA ASN A 130 -4.04 2.11 -15.56
C ASN A 130 -4.44 3.55 -15.91
N PHE A 131 -3.61 4.52 -15.53
CA PHE A 131 -3.93 5.94 -15.62
C PHE A 131 -3.84 6.48 -17.05
N ASN A 132 -2.86 6.04 -17.84
CA ASN A 132 -2.71 6.43 -19.24
C ASN A 132 -3.60 5.64 -20.21
N ARG A 133 -4.47 4.76 -19.70
CA ARG A 133 -5.35 3.89 -20.50
C ARG A 133 -4.60 3.03 -21.52
N SER A 134 -3.39 2.56 -21.16
CA SER A 134 -2.60 1.64 -21.97
C SER A 134 -3.38 0.34 -22.23
N PRO A 135 -3.55 -0.10 -23.49
CA PRO A 135 -4.24 -1.35 -23.78
C PRO A 135 -3.67 -2.57 -23.04
N ALA A 136 -2.34 -2.61 -22.88
CA ALA A 136 -1.63 -3.70 -22.19
C ALA A 136 -2.02 -3.85 -20.72
N ASP A 137 -2.46 -2.76 -20.09
CA ASP A 137 -2.75 -2.69 -18.65
C ASP A 137 -4.26 -2.74 -18.34
N THR A 138 -5.10 -2.88 -19.37
CA THR A 138 -6.57 -2.88 -19.24
C THR A 138 -7.05 -3.95 -18.30
N ASN A 139 -6.46 -5.15 -18.39
CA ASN A 139 -6.86 -6.30 -17.56
C ASN A 139 -6.43 -6.16 -16.09
N HIS A 140 -5.54 -5.22 -15.78
CA HIS A 140 -5.04 -4.98 -14.42
C HIS A 140 -5.72 -3.79 -13.75
N HIS A 141 -6.38 -2.91 -14.51
CA HIS A 141 -7.04 -1.71 -14.00
C HIS A 141 -8.13 -2.05 -12.97
N GLY A 142 -8.12 -1.35 -11.85
CA GLY A 142 -9.12 -1.49 -10.80
C GLY A 142 -9.03 -2.79 -9.99
N LYS A 143 -7.97 -3.58 -10.18
CA LYS A 143 -7.76 -4.84 -9.44
C LYS A 143 -6.73 -4.69 -8.34
N ALA A 144 -6.93 -5.42 -7.26
CA ALA A 144 -6.00 -5.47 -6.14
C ALA A 144 -4.73 -6.22 -6.53
N ILE A 145 -3.57 -5.59 -6.34
CA ILE A 145 -2.26 -6.21 -6.55
C ILE A 145 -1.93 -7.21 -5.43
N HIS A 146 -0.95 -8.09 -5.68
CA HIS A 146 -0.47 -9.06 -4.69
C HIS A 146 0.37 -8.38 -3.61
N LEU A 147 -0.28 -7.70 -2.67
CA LEU A 147 0.42 -7.02 -1.58
C LEU A 147 -0.42 -7.07 -0.31
N ASN A 148 0.14 -7.67 0.74
CA ASN A 148 -0.53 -7.79 2.03
C ASN A 148 -0.42 -6.46 2.82
N ALA A 149 -1.54 -5.75 2.98
CA ALA A 149 -1.60 -4.51 3.75
C ALA A 149 -1.28 -4.66 5.25
N ASN A 150 -1.26 -5.88 5.77
CA ASN A 150 -0.89 -6.17 7.15
C ASN A 150 0.61 -6.48 7.31
N ASP A 151 1.36 -6.56 6.20
CA ASP A 151 2.79 -6.83 6.27
C ASP A 151 3.54 -5.66 6.92
N HIS A 152 4.51 -5.98 7.78
CA HIS A 152 5.31 -4.99 8.50
C HIS A 152 6.21 -4.16 7.57
N HIS A 153 6.45 -4.64 6.35
CA HIS A 153 7.18 -3.96 5.30
C HIS A 153 6.26 -3.51 4.16
N ALA A 154 4.93 -3.56 4.33
CA ALA A 154 4.01 -3.05 3.32
C ALA A 154 4.33 -1.59 2.97
N PRO A 155 4.32 -1.22 1.68
CA PRO A 155 4.58 0.14 1.23
C PRO A 155 3.78 1.19 1.96
N PHE A 156 4.41 2.32 2.28
CA PHE A 156 3.72 3.44 2.91
C PHE A 156 2.65 3.99 1.97
N PRO A 157 1.35 3.95 2.33
CA PRO A 157 0.31 4.52 1.49
C PRO A 157 0.53 6.02 1.24
N ALA A 158 1.10 6.74 2.21
CA ALA A 158 1.46 8.15 2.04
C ALA A 158 2.55 8.38 0.96
N ALA A 159 3.50 7.47 0.77
CA ALA A 159 4.48 7.58 -0.32
C ALA A 159 3.80 7.36 -1.68
N LEU A 160 2.88 6.39 -1.76
CA LEU A 160 2.07 6.15 -2.95
C LEU A 160 1.15 7.34 -3.29
N LEU A 161 0.63 8.05 -2.28
CA LEU A 161 -0.13 9.29 -2.48
C LEU A 161 0.69 10.38 -3.18
N ILE A 162 1.97 10.53 -2.82
CA ILE A 162 2.84 11.51 -3.47
C ILE A 162 3.08 11.14 -4.93
N HIS A 163 3.38 9.87 -5.19
CA HIS A 163 3.50 9.35 -6.55
C HIS A 163 2.24 9.64 -7.37
N GLU A 164 1.07 9.40 -6.79
CA GLU A 164 -0.20 9.70 -7.45
C GLU A 164 -0.40 11.19 -7.77
N GLN A 165 -0.04 12.08 -6.83
CA GLN A 165 -0.10 13.52 -7.07
C GLN A 165 0.86 13.97 -8.17
N LEU A 166 2.03 13.34 -8.29
CA LEU A 166 2.97 13.58 -9.39
C LEU A 166 2.38 13.13 -10.73
N VAL A 167 1.77 11.94 -10.78
CA VAL A 167 1.08 11.43 -11.97
C VAL A 167 0.00 12.41 -12.46
N ARG A 168 -0.85 12.87 -11.53
CA ARG A 168 -1.93 13.83 -11.81
C ARG A 168 -1.37 15.18 -12.28
N GLY A 169 -0.35 15.69 -11.60
CA GLY A 169 0.30 16.96 -11.96
C GLY A 169 0.97 16.95 -13.34
N LEU A 170 1.51 15.80 -13.76
CA LEU A 170 2.10 15.61 -15.09
C LEU A 170 1.06 15.43 -16.19
N CYS A 171 -0.18 15.08 -15.85
CA CYS A 171 -1.28 14.83 -16.78
C CYS A 171 -2.54 15.60 -16.37
N PRO A 172 -2.49 16.95 -16.34
CA PRO A 172 -3.53 17.79 -15.75
C PRO A 172 -4.88 17.77 -16.50
N PHE A 173 -4.90 17.20 -17.71
CA PHE A 173 -6.10 17.11 -18.55
C PHE A 173 -6.69 15.70 -18.60
N ASN A 174 -6.10 14.72 -17.90
CA ASN A 174 -6.73 13.42 -17.76
C ASN A 174 -7.93 13.53 -16.83
N GLU A 175 -9.08 13.07 -17.32
CA GLU A 175 -10.33 13.15 -16.57
C GLU A 175 -10.33 12.17 -15.39
N GLU A 176 -10.79 12.70 -14.26
CA GLU A 176 -11.16 11.97 -13.06
C GLU A 176 -12.68 11.94 -12.89
N PRO A 177 -13.22 10.99 -12.11
CA PRO A 177 -12.54 9.97 -11.30
C PRO A 177 -12.20 8.66 -12.03
N TYR A 178 -11.43 7.77 -11.38
CA TYR A 178 -11.10 6.44 -11.92
C TYR A 178 -12.15 5.42 -11.48
N ASP A 179 -12.71 4.69 -12.44
CA ASP A 179 -13.73 3.70 -12.18
C ASP A 179 -13.10 2.36 -11.76
N VAL A 180 -13.42 1.92 -10.54
CA VAL A 180 -12.99 0.62 -10.03
C VAL A 180 -14.22 -0.17 -9.56
N PRO A 181 -14.15 -1.51 -9.52
CA PRO A 181 -15.23 -2.30 -8.92
C PRO A 181 -15.50 -1.92 -7.45
N TYR A 182 -16.77 -1.89 -7.04
CA TYR A 182 -17.17 -1.62 -5.67
C TYR A 182 -16.50 -2.58 -4.69
N ILE A 183 -16.57 -3.87 -5.00
CA ILE A 183 -15.75 -4.92 -4.39
C ILE A 183 -14.53 -5.10 -5.27
N ILE A 184 -13.37 -4.68 -4.80
CA ILE A 184 -12.14 -4.72 -5.59
C ILE A 184 -11.72 -6.19 -5.76
N PRO A 185 -11.74 -6.75 -6.98
CA PRO A 185 -11.30 -8.12 -7.21
C PRO A 185 -9.78 -8.22 -7.10
N PHE A 186 -9.26 -9.41 -6.80
CA PHE A 186 -7.84 -9.70 -6.96
C PHE A 186 -7.51 -9.84 -8.45
N GLN A 187 -6.25 -9.64 -8.82
CA GLN A 187 -5.75 -9.96 -10.16
C GLN A 187 -6.07 -11.41 -10.55
N ASP A 188 -6.36 -11.62 -11.84
CA ASP A 188 -6.82 -12.91 -12.36
C ASP A 188 -5.80 -14.02 -12.12
N TRP A 189 -4.50 -13.72 -12.30
CA TRP A 189 -3.41 -14.67 -12.07
C TRP A 189 -3.36 -15.19 -10.62
N MET A 190 -3.74 -14.37 -9.63
CA MET A 190 -3.82 -14.81 -8.23
C MET A 190 -4.98 -15.78 -8.00
N ILE A 191 -6.06 -15.64 -8.77
CA ILE A 191 -7.22 -16.53 -8.69
C ILE A 191 -6.88 -17.84 -9.40
N GLU A 192 -6.33 -17.78 -10.61
CA GLU A 192 -5.94 -18.93 -11.43
C GLU A 192 -4.90 -19.81 -10.73
N ASP A 193 -3.81 -19.22 -10.21
CA ASP A 193 -2.77 -19.98 -9.52
C ASP A 193 -3.27 -20.61 -8.21
N ASN A 194 -4.14 -19.92 -7.47
CA ASN A 194 -4.72 -20.46 -6.24
C ASN A 194 -5.74 -21.58 -6.54
N CYS A 195 -6.48 -21.49 -7.64
CA CYS A 195 -7.36 -22.55 -8.11
C CYS A 195 -6.56 -23.80 -8.52
N ASN A 196 -5.44 -23.61 -9.24
CA ASN A 196 -4.55 -24.71 -9.64
C ASN A 196 -3.97 -25.48 -8.42
N PHE A 197 -3.74 -24.80 -7.30
CA PHE A 197 -3.27 -25.44 -6.07
C PHE A 197 -4.36 -26.25 -5.34
N ARG A 198 -5.63 -25.87 -5.50
CA ARG A 198 -6.76 -26.40 -4.71
C ARG A 198 -7.54 -27.54 -5.39
N PHE A 199 -7.32 -27.79 -6.67
CA PHE A 199 -7.82 -29.02 -7.31
C PHE A 199 -7.13 -30.30 -6.80
N ALA A 200 -6.09 -30.17 -5.95
CA ALA A 200 -5.57 -31.30 -5.18
C ALA A 200 -6.46 -31.66 -3.98
N GLU A 201 -7.12 -30.70 -3.31
CA GLU A 201 -7.98 -30.96 -2.14
C GLU A 201 -9.08 -29.87 -1.96
N GLY A 202 -10.26 -30.10 -2.55
CA GLY A 202 -11.61 -29.75 -2.05
C GLY A 202 -11.94 -28.40 -1.37
N GLY A 203 -11.17 -27.31 -1.51
CA GLY A 203 -11.31 -26.11 -0.68
C GLY A 203 -11.66 -24.79 -1.41
N ASN A 204 -12.57 -24.01 -0.83
CA ASN A 204 -13.18 -22.76 -1.34
C ASN A 204 -12.21 -21.57 -1.59
N CYS A 205 -12.07 -21.10 -2.84
CA CYS A 205 -11.04 -20.17 -3.35
C CYS A 205 -11.02 -18.81 -2.63
N ASN A 206 -10.13 -18.62 -1.63
CA ASN A 206 -9.90 -17.31 -1.03
C ASN A 206 -8.38 -17.12 -0.79
N PRO A 207 -7.73 -16.13 -1.41
CA PRO A 207 -6.26 -16.06 -1.48
C PRO A 207 -5.55 -15.64 -0.18
N PHE A 208 -6.28 -15.18 0.86
CA PHE A 208 -5.64 -14.63 2.07
C PHE A 208 -6.13 -15.20 3.42
N PHE A 209 -7.06 -16.17 3.45
CA PHE A 209 -7.69 -16.60 4.71
C PHE A 209 -7.16 -17.91 5.34
N ASN A 210 -6.27 -18.65 4.69
CA ASN A 210 -5.83 -19.96 5.23
C ASN A 210 -4.59 -19.91 6.13
N ALA A 211 -4.01 -18.74 6.41
CA ALA A 211 -2.80 -18.63 7.25
C ALA A 211 -3.09 -18.27 8.73
N ILE A 212 -4.34 -18.09 9.15
CA ILE A 212 -4.68 -17.79 10.55
C ILE A 212 -5.72 -18.81 11.03
N GLY A 213 -5.29 -19.72 11.90
CA GLY A 213 -6.13 -20.75 12.48
C GLY A 213 -7.39 -20.21 13.16
N ASN A 214 -8.50 -20.92 12.94
CA ASN A 214 -9.71 -20.99 13.77
C ASN A 214 -9.89 -19.90 14.84
N ARG A 215 -10.54 -18.78 14.48
CA ARG A 215 -11.50 -18.08 15.35
C ARG A 215 -12.68 -17.58 14.51
N GLY A 216 -13.90 -17.75 15.05
CA GLY A 216 -15.18 -17.74 14.34
C GLY A 216 -15.63 -16.40 13.71
N PRO A 217 -16.89 -16.34 13.23
CA PRO A 217 -17.32 -15.35 12.25
C PRO A 217 -17.49 -13.98 12.89
N ALA A 218 -16.62 -13.03 12.56
CA ALA A 218 -16.94 -11.62 12.70
C ALA A 218 -17.87 -11.24 11.53
N ASN A 219 -19.15 -11.06 11.84
CA ASN A 219 -20.16 -10.53 10.92
C ASN A 219 -19.77 -9.10 10.50
N PHE A 220 -19.07 -8.96 9.38
CA PHE A 220 -18.96 -7.69 8.67
C PHE A 220 -20.02 -7.69 7.56
N ALA A 221 -21.17 -7.09 7.86
CA ALA A 221 -22.13 -6.72 6.84
C ALA A 221 -21.52 -5.56 6.02
N PRO A 222 -21.43 -5.65 4.68
CA PRO A 222 -20.99 -4.53 3.87
C PRO A 222 -21.98 -3.37 4.01
N PRO A 223 -21.52 -2.11 4.06
CA PRO A 223 -22.42 -0.96 4.05
C PRO A 223 -23.22 -0.96 2.75
N ALA A 224 -24.51 -0.62 2.86
CA ALA A 224 -25.42 -0.51 1.74
C ALA A 224 -24.92 0.56 0.74
N PRO A 225 -25.10 0.34 -0.58
CA PRO A 225 -24.64 1.30 -1.58
C PRO A 225 -25.37 2.64 -1.41
N PRO A 226 -24.67 3.79 -1.45
CA PRO A 226 -25.33 5.08 -1.51
C PRO A 226 -26.00 5.23 -2.88
N ASN A 227 -27.31 5.47 -2.86
CA ASN A 227 -28.07 5.86 -4.03
C ASN A 227 -27.64 7.26 -4.48
N SER A 228 -26.78 7.36 -5.48
CA SER A 228 -26.66 8.54 -6.34
C SER A 228 -25.95 8.16 -7.63
N SER A 229 -26.73 7.96 -8.68
CA SER A 229 -26.28 7.63 -10.03
C SER A 229 -25.92 8.87 -10.82
N VAL A 230 -24.71 8.89 -11.39
CA VAL A 230 -24.48 9.34 -12.77
C VAL A 230 -23.57 8.30 -13.43
N GLY A 231 -24.06 7.64 -14.48
CA GLY A 231 -23.26 6.95 -15.51
C GLY A 231 -22.53 5.63 -15.19
N LEU A 232 -22.35 5.23 -13.92
CA LEU A 232 -21.57 4.04 -13.60
C LEU A 232 -22.30 2.73 -13.89
N ALA A 233 -21.58 1.77 -14.48
CA ALA A 233 -22.07 0.40 -14.62
C ALA A 233 -22.43 -0.20 -13.24
N PRO A 234 -23.48 -1.03 -13.13
CA PRO A 234 -23.86 -1.66 -11.88
C PRO A 234 -22.67 -2.37 -11.22
N GLY A 235 -22.37 -2.03 -9.97
CA GLY A 235 -21.25 -2.62 -9.23
C GLY A 235 -19.89 -1.92 -9.38
N MET A 236 -19.82 -0.82 -10.13
CA MET A 236 -18.64 0.07 -10.13
C MET A 236 -18.78 1.17 -9.07
N ARG A 237 -17.64 1.55 -8.49
CA ARG A 237 -17.46 2.79 -7.73
C ARG A 237 -16.37 3.60 -8.40
N SER A 238 -16.56 4.90 -8.50
CA SER A 238 -15.42 5.75 -8.75
C SER A 238 -14.58 5.83 -7.48
N LEU A 239 -13.27 5.63 -7.57
CA LEU A 239 -12.40 6.03 -6.48
C LEU A 239 -12.51 7.54 -6.36
N PRO A 240 -12.84 8.09 -5.18
CA PRO A 240 -13.02 9.52 -5.04
C PRO A 240 -11.74 10.24 -5.50
N PRO A 241 -11.87 11.41 -6.17
CA PRO A 241 -10.74 12.30 -6.41
C PRO A 241 -10.01 12.51 -5.09
N LEU A 242 -8.68 12.64 -5.07
CA LEU A 242 -8.02 12.94 -3.80
C LEU A 242 -8.60 14.28 -3.28
N ASP A 243 -9.30 14.23 -2.15
CA ASP A 243 -9.99 15.33 -1.46
C ASP A 243 -9.51 15.38 0.00
N GLN A 244 -9.85 16.44 0.73
CA GLN A 244 -9.39 16.59 2.11
C GLN A 244 -9.81 15.40 3.00
N HIS A 245 -11.01 14.85 2.80
CA HIS A 245 -11.56 13.80 3.66
C HIS A 245 -10.87 12.45 3.39
N ASN A 246 -10.80 12.04 2.13
CA ASN A 246 -10.14 10.77 1.78
C ASN A 246 -8.62 10.81 2.00
N LEU A 247 -7.99 11.98 1.88
CA LEU A 247 -6.59 12.17 2.26
C LEU A 247 -6.41 11.87 3.75
N GLN A 248 -7.29 12.41 4.60
CA GLN A 248 -7.24 12.14 6.04
C GLN A 248 -7.49 10.67 6.35
N ASP A 249 -8.38 9.99 5.64
CA ASP A 249 -8.63 8.56 5.83
C ASP A 249 -7.40 7.72 5.47
N ILE A 250 -6.76 7.99 4.34
CA ILE A 250 -5.54 7.28 3.92
C ILE A 250 -4.38 7.58 4.87
N LEU A 251 -4.24 8.83 5.30
CA LEU A 251 -3.23 9.25 6.26
C LEU A 251 -3.44 8.61 7.65
N SER A 252 -4.70 8.52 8.10
CA SER A 252 -5.06 7.87 9.36
C SER A 252 -4.79 6.37 9.27
N ALA A 253 -5.19 5.73 8.18
CA ALA A 253 -4.94 4.31 7.93
C ALA A 253 -3.43 4.00 7.79
N THR A 254 -2.66 4.90 7.16
CA THR A 254 -1.20 4.79 7.07
C THR A 254 -0.57 4.72 8.45
N ARG A 255 -0.93 5.62 9.37
CA ARG A 255 -0.40 5.62 10.74
C ARG A 255 -0.94 4.47 11.58
N ALA A 256 -2.13 3.98 11.26
CA ALA A 256 -2.69 2.79 11.87
C ALA A 256 -1.99 1.49 11.40
N SER A 257 -1.36 1.51 10.22
CA SER A 257 -0.79 0.33 9.57
C SER A 257 0.34 -0.33 10.39
N ALA A 258 0.50 -1.63 10.17
CA ALA A 258 1.59 -2.39 10.78
C ALA A 258 2.95 -1.89 10.27
N SER A 259 3.03 -1.44 9.02
CA SER A 259 4.29 -0.97 8.43
C SER A 259 4.77 0.35 9.03
N TRP A 260 3.89 1.30 9.30
CA TRP A 260 4.24 2.51 10.05
C TRP A 260 4.88 2.18 11.40
N LYS A 261 4.24 1.27 12.15
CA LYS A 261 4.63 0.97 13.52
C LYS A 261 5.92 0.18 13.58
N ALA A 262 6.07 -0.79 12.69
CA ALA A 262 7.32 -1.51 12.52
C ALA A 262 8.49 -0.56 12.20
N CYS A 263 8.27 0.43 11.33
CA CYS A 263 9.28 1.44 11.01
C CYS A 263 9.72 2.28 12.23
N VAL A 264 8.77 2.77 13.04
CA VAL A 264 9.08 3.52 14.27
C VAL A 264 9.92 2.67 15.23
N VAL A 265 9.52 1.40 15.43
CA VAL A 265 10.23 0.48 16.32
C VAL A 265 11.64 0.16 15.79
N GLU A 266 11.78 -0.10 14.49
CA GLU A 266 13.06 -0.44 13.86
C GLU A 266 14.09 0.69 13.92
N GLY A 267 13.65 1.95 13.80
CA GLY A 267 14.54 3.11 13.80
C GLY A 267 14.73 3.77 15.18
N THR A 268 14.02 3.32 16.22
CA THR A 268 14.30 3.77 17.59
C THR A 268 15.70 3.31 18.02
N SER A 269 16.51 4.24 18.53
CA SER A 269 17.87 3.96 19.02
C SER A 269 17.82 3.16 20.33
N TRP A 270 18.52 2.02 20.38
CA TRP A 270 18.57 1.11 21.53
C TRP A 270 19.68 1.44 22.54
N ASN A 271 20.10 2.71 22.62
CA ASN A 271 21.12 3.13 23.57
C ASN A 271 20.47 3.31 24.95
N GLY A 272 20.85 2.49 25.92
CA GLY A 272 20.32 2.51 27.29
C GLY A 272 20.44 1.15 27.98
N THR A 273 20.08 1.08 29.26
CA THR A 273 20.03 -0.20 29.99
C THR A 273 18.83 -1.05 29.55
N ALA A 274 18.82 -2.33 29.94
CA ALA A 274 17.72 -3.23 29.62
C ALA A 274 16.38 -2.73 30.19
N GLU A 275 16.41 -2.08 31.35
CA GLU A 275 15.24 -1.51 32.03
C GLU A 275 14.74 -0.25 31.33
N GLU A 276 15.63 0.61 30.84
CA GLU A 276 15.27 1.79 30.04
C GLU A 276 14.62 1.38 28.73
N ASN A 277 15.19 0.39 28.06
CA ASN A 277 14.59 -0.22 26.88
C ASN A 277 13.21 -0.84 27.22
N ALA A 278 13.08 -1.55 28.34
CA ALA A 278 11.81 -2.14 28.79
C ALA A 278 10.74 -1.08 29.13
N GLU A 279 11.11 0.07 29.69
CA GLU A 279 10.20 1.19 29.90
C GLU A 279 9.79 1.84 28.58
N GLN A 280 10.73 1.96 27.64
CA GLN A 280 10.47 2.45 26.29
C GLN A 280 9.52 1.50 25.53
N TYR A 281 9.70 0.19 25.71
CA TYR A 281 8.76 -0.83 25.25
C TYR A 281 7.38 -0.64 25.91
N ARG A 282 7.27 -0.43 27.22
CA ARG A 282 5.97 -0.18 27.89
C ARG A 282 5.28 1.10 27.39
N ARG A 283 6.02 2.20 27.20
CA ARG A 283 5.49 3.46 26.68
C ARG A 283 4.96 3.37 25.25
N LEU A 284 5.59 2.53 24.43
CA LEU A 284 5.18 2.27 23.06
C LEU A 284 4.12 1.17 22.94
N GLY A 285 3.64 0.60 24.06
CA GLY A 285 2.65 -0.50 24.07
C GLY A 285 3.24 -1.86 23.66
N LEU A 286 4.55 -2.03 23.80
CA LEU A 286 5.30 -3.20 23.33
C LEU A 286 5.60 -4.23 24.45
N LEU A 287 5.54 -3.83 25.73
CA LEU A 287 5.61 -4.70 26.91
C LEU A 287 4.30 -4.71 27.70
#